data_AF-A0A834BI53-F1
#
_entry.id   AF-A0A834BI53-F1
#
_cell.length_a   1.000
_cell.length_b   1.000
_cell.length_c   1.000
_cell.angle_alpha   90.00
_cell.angle_beta   90.00
_cell.angle_gamma   90.00
#
_symmetry.space_group_name_H-M   'P 1'
#
loop_
_entity.id
_entity.type
_entity.pdbx_description
1 polymer ?
#
loop_
_entity_poly.entity_id
_entity_poly.type
_entity_poly.pdbx_seq_one_letter_code
_entity_poly.pdbx_strand_id
1 'polypeptide(L)'
;MDAPAPPQPPTQSWLWPPSLLPAPLGLLRLDPTGGALLLLGLAALLGWSWLRRHRPPGIPPGPAPWPVVGNFGFVLLPPFLRGKSWLNRRVRAAGLDLSSLGSQVLLTDLARVYGNIYSFFIGHYLVVVLNDFHSVREALVQQAEVFSDRPRVPLISLVTKGKGIVFAHYGPVWRQQRKFSHSTLRHFGLGKLSLEPKVIEEFKYVKAEMQKHGGDPFNPFPIVNNAVSNIICSMCFGQRFDYTNSEFKKMLDFMSRGLEICLNNQLQLVNICSWLYYLPFGPFKELRQIEKDITTFLKKIIKDHRESLDVENPQDFIDMYLLHVEEEKKNNSNSSFNEDYLFYIIGDLFIAGTDTTTNSLLWCLLYMSLNPDVQDKVHEEIERVIGADRAPSLTDKAQMPYTEATIMEVQRLTMVVPLSIPHMTSEKTVLQGYTIPKGTVIIPNLWSVHRDPAIWEKPDDFNPNRFLDDQGQVMKKETFIPFGIGQLNVYFLHGII
;
A
#
# COMPACT_ATOMS: atom_id res chain seq x y z
N MET A 1 -5.04 -96.21 -76.89
CA MET A 1 -4.99 -96.74 -75.52
C MET A 1 -4.15 -95.83 -74.64
N ASP A 2 -4.62 -94.59 -74.53
CA ASP A 2 -5.04 -93.89 -73.31
C ASP A 2 -4.15 -93.91 -72.06
N ALA A 3 -3.37 -92.82 -72.01
CA ALA A 3 -3.13 -91.91 -70.89
C ALA A 3 -2.26 -92.37 -69.71
N PRO A 4 -0.99 -91.91 -69.67
CA PRO A 4 -0.27 -91.64 -68.44
C PRO A 4 -0.31 -90.14 -68.10
N ALA A 5 -0.64 -89.83 -66.84
CA ALA A 5 -0.62 -88.50 -66.25
C ALA A 5 0.83 -88.01 -65.99
N PRO A 6 1.17 -86.73 -66.26
CA PRO A 6 2.51 -86.19 -66.06
C PRO A 6 2.52 -85.16 -64.87
N PRO A 7 3.63 -84.45 -64.58
CA PRO A 7 4.67 -84.90 -63.65
C PRO A 7 4.85 -83.93 -62.47
N GLN A 8 5.52 -84.39 -61.40
CA GLN A 8 6.03 -83.50 -60.36
C GLN A 8 7.40 -82.92 -60.74
N PRO A 9 7.67 -81.65 -60.39
CA PRO A 9 9.04 -81.16 -60.25
C PRO A 9 9.31 -80.50 -58.87
N PRO A 10 10.58 -80.25 -58.54
CA PRO A 10 11.13 -80.42 -57.20
C PRO A 10 11.20 -79.12 -56.39
N THR A 11 11.22 -79.24 -55.06
CA THR A 11 11.45 -78.13 -54.14
C THR A 11 12.93 -77.99 -53.79
N GLN A 12 13.52 -76.87 -54.20
CA GLN A 12 14.83 -76.40 -53.76
C GLN A 12 14.73 -74.94 -53.28
N SER A 13 15.61 -74.63 -52.32
CA SER A 13 16.22 -73.34 -52.03
C SER A 13 15.63 -72.42 -50.96
N TRP A 14 16.58 -71.92 -50.18
CA TRP A 14 16.55 -70.96 -49.10
C TRP A 14 16.29 -69.52 -49.57
N LEU A 15 15.65 -68.70 -48.72
CA LEU A 15 15.96 -67.29 -48.35
C LEU A 15 14.68 -66.51 -47.96
N TRP A 16 14.83 -65.59 -47.01
CA TRP A 16 13.86 -64.82 -46.18
C TRP A 16 12.94 -63.83 -46.96
N PRO A 17 12.05 -63.01 -46.33
CA PRO A 17 11.07 -63.16 -45.22
C PRO A 17 9.62 -62.77 -45.68
N PRO A 18 8.56 -62.84 -44.84
CA PRO A 18 7.89 -61.58 -44.43
C PRO A 18 7.09 -61.58 -43.10
N SER A 19 6.79 -60.33 -42.69
CA SER A 19 5.54 -59.84 -42.07
C SER A 19 5.18 -60.18 -40.61
N LEU A 20 5.52 -59.23 -39.74
CA LEU A 20 4.57 -58.37 -39.00
C LEU A 20 3.19 -58.98 -38.68
N LEU A 21 3.04 -59.52 -37.47
CA LEU A 21 1.77 -59.62 -36.75
C LEU A 21 1.81 -58.66 -35.55
N PRO A 22 0.68 -58.00 -35.21
CA PRO A 22 0.66 -56.89 -34.27
C PRO A 22 0.78 -57.39 -32.82
N ALA A 23 1.69 -56.77 -32.06
CA ALA A 23 1.74 -56.90 -30.60
C ALA A 23 0.45 -56.32 -29.99
N PRO A 24 -0.07 -56.89 -28.88
CA PRO A 24 -1.33 -56.46 -28.28
C PRO A 24 -1.20 -55.04 -27.74
N LEU A 25 -2.30 -54.28 -27.85
CA LEU A 25 -2.48 -52.94 -27.28
C LEU A 25 -2.01 -52.91 -25.83
N GLY A 26 -0.81 -52.38 -25.62
CA GLY A 26 -0.32 -52.02 -24.32
C GLY A 26 -1.21 -50.93 -23.74
N LEU A 27 -2.14 -51.32 -22.86
CA LEU A 27 -2.74 -50.39 -21.91
C LEU A 27 -1.57 -49.69 -21.21
N LEU A 28 -1.42 -48.39 -21.49
CA LEU A 28 -0.53 -47.48 -20.77
C LEU A 28 -0.83 -47.64 -19.27
N ARG A 29 -0.07 -48.49 -18.59
CA ARG A 29 -0.01 -48.50 -17.13
C ARG A 29 0.68 -47.21 -16.73
N LEU A 30 -0.12 -46.16 -16.57
CA LEU A 30 0.30 -44.95 -15.89
C LEU A 30 0.69 -45.36 -14.48
N ASP A 31 1.96 -45.14 -14.14
CA ASP A 31 2.45 -45.24 -12.78
C ASP A 31 1.54 -44.40 -11.86
N PRO A 32 1.27 -44.78 -10.60
CA PRO A 32 0.30 -44.08 -9.73
C PRO A 32 0.59 -42.57 -9.60
N THR A 33 1.87 -42.21 -9.71
CA THR A 33 2.39 -40.84 -9.76
C THR A 33 1.97 -40.11 -11.05
N GLY A 34 2.02 -40.76 -12.21
CA GLY A 34 1.59 -40.22 -13.50
C GLY A 34 0.07 -40.08 -13.61
N GLY A 35 -0.69 -41.02 -13.04
CA GLY A 35 -2.15 -40.92 -12.94
C GLY A 35 -2.60 -39.74 -12.06
N ALA A 36 -1.94 -39.53 -10.91
CA ALA A 36 -2.21 -38.40 -10.04
C ALA A 36 -1.87 -37.05 -10.70
N LEU A 37 -0.77 -36.96 -11.45
CA LEU A 37 -0.39 -35.75 -12.19
C LEU A 37 -1.37 -35.43 -13.32
N LEU A 38 -1.87 -36.43 -14.04
CA LEU A 38 -2.90 -36.26 -15.06
C LEU A 38 -4.22 -35.79 -14.45
N LEU A 39 -4.65 -36.35 -13.32
CA LEU A 39 -5.85 -35.91 -12.61
C LEU A 39 -5.72 -34.49 -12.08
N LEU A 40 -4.56 -34.10 -11.55
CA LEU A 40 -4.27 -32.71 -11.15
C LEU A 40 -4.28 -31.76 -12.35
N GLY A 41 -3.70 -32.18 -13.49
CA GLY A 41 -3.73 -31.42 -14.74
C GLY A 41 -5.15 -31.24 -15.28
N LEU A 42 -5.97 -32.30 -15.23
CA LEU A 42 -7.37 -32.26 -15.68
C LEU A 42 -8.23 -31.41 -14.74
N ALA A 43 -8.02 -31.51 -13.42
CA ALA A 43 -8.66 -30.65 -12.43
C ALA A 43 -8.26 -29.18 -12.60
N ALA A 44 -7.00 -28.89 -12.90
CA ALA A 44 -6.53 -27.54 -13.22
C ALA A 44 -7.15 -27.01 -14.52
N LEU A 45 -7.27 -27.84 -15.57
CA LEU A 45 -7.91 -27.46 -16.84
C LEU A 45 -9.43 -27.25 -16.69
N LEU A 46 -10.11 -28.11 -15.92
CA LEU A 46 -11.53 -27.95 -15.60
C LEU A 46 -11.76 -26.72 -14.72
N GLY A 47 -10.90 -26.49 -13.72
CA GLY A 47 -10.89 -25.27 -12.91
C GLY A 47 -10.64 -24.04 -13.77
N TRP A 48 -9.70 -24.10 -14.73
CA TRP A 48 -9.41 -23.00 -15.65
C TRP A 48 -10.59 -22.70 -16.57
N SER A 49 -11.20 -23.73 -17.15
CA SER A 49 -12.42 -23.61 -17.98
C SER A 49 -13.60 -23.06 -17.16
N TRP A 50 -13.77 -23.52 -15.92
CA TRP A 50 -14.81 -23.07 -15.01
C TRP A 50 -14.61 -21.60 -14.61
N LEU A 51 -13.42 -21.18 -14.19
CA LEU A 51 -13.11 -19.78 -13.88
C LEU A 51 -13.30 -18.87 -15.10
N ARG A 52 -12.91 -19.33 -16.29
CA ARG A 52 -13.07 -18.57 -17.54
C ARG A 52 -14.54 -18.38 -17.92
N ARG A 53 -15.41 -19.33 -17.56
CA ARG A 53 -16.86 -19.27 -17.76
C ARG A 53 -17.62 -18.54 -16.64
N HIS A 54 -17.05 -18.45 -15.44
CA HIS A 54 -17.67 -17.82 -14.26
C HIS A 54 -17.15 -16.40 -13.97
N ARG A 55 -16.42 -15.77 -14.91
CA ARG A 55 -16.09 -14.35 -14.80
C ARG A 55 -17.41 -13.57 -14.78
N PRO A 56 -17.70 -12.76 -13.74
CA PRO A 56 -18.99 -12.10 -13.64
C PRO A 56 -19.23 -11.23 -14.87
N PRO A 57 -20.42 -11.27 -15.48
CA PRO A 57 -20.69 -10.50 -16.70
C PRO A 57 -20.56 -9.01 -16.41
N GLY A 58 -19.95 -8.27 -17.35
CA GLY A 58 -19.84 -6.81 -17.29
C GLY A 58 -18.73 -6.25 -16.41
N ILE A 59 -17.87 -7.07 -15.78
CA ILE A 59 -16.73 -6.54 -15.01
C ILE A 59 -15.66 -5.93 -15.93
N PRO A 60 -14.79 -5.03 -15.40
CA PRO A 60 -13.72 -4.43 -16.20
C PRO A 60 -12.82 -5.46 -16.90
N PRO A 61 -12.28 -5.15 -18.08
CA PRO A 61 -11.37 -6.04 -18.80
C PRO A 61 -10.11 -6.33 -17.98
N GLY A 62 -9.35 -7.36 -18.35
CA GLY A 62 -8.08 -7.64 -17.69
C GLY A 62 -7.56 -9.05 -17.92
N PRO A 63 -6.35 -9.36 -17.41
CA PRO A 63 -5.65 -10.60 -17.69
C PRO A 63 -6.43 -11.82 -17.20
N ALA A 64 -6.38 -12.91 -17.97
CA ALA A 64 -7.08 -14.15 -17.60
C ALA A 64 -6.45 -14.77 -16.33
N PRO A 65 -7.24 -15.05 -15.29
CA PRO A 65 -6.73 -15.61 -14.03
C PRO A 65 -6.33 -17.08 -14.18
N TRP A 66 -5.35 -17.51 -13.38
CA TRP A 66 -5.07 -18.93 -13.17
C TRP A 66 -6.05 -19.51 -12.13
N PRO A 67 -6.34 -20.82 -12.17
CA PRO A 67 -7.18 -21.45 -11.17
C PRO A 67 -6.63 -21.25 -9.76
N VAL A 68 -7.51 -20.94 -8.80
CA VAL A 68 -7.23 -20.80 -7.36
C VAL A 68 -6.36 -19.59 -6.98
N VAL A 69 -5.27 -19.33 -7.70
CA VAL A 69 -4.26 -18.29 -7.35
C VAL A 69 -4.48 -16.96 -8.07
N GLY A 70 -5.41 -16.90 -9.02
CA GLY A 70 -5.71 -15.70 -9.79
C GLY A 70 -4.56 -15.29 -10.70
N ASN A 71 -4.31 -14.00 -10.83
CA ASN A 71 -3.23 -13.43 -11.66
C ASN A 71 -1.89 -13.32 -10.90
N PHE A 72 -1.87 -13.65 -9.60
CA PHE A 72 -0.69 -13.57 -8.74
C PHE A 72 0.11 -14.87 -8.65
N GLY A 73 -0.27 -15.90 -9.42
CA GLY A 73 0.39 -17.22 -9.40
C GLY A 73 1.90 -17.19 -9.70
N PHE A 74 2.41 -16.14 -10.34
CA PHE A 74 3.85 -15.98 -10.60
C PHE A 74 4.68 -15.75 -9.32
N VAL A 75 4.08 -15.21 -8.25
CA VAL A 75 4.79 -15.00 -6.97
C VAL A 75 5.11 -16.34 -6.29
N LEU A 76 4.22 -17.32 -6.47
CA LEU A 76 4.39 -18.69 -6.01
C LEU A 76 5.41 -19.48 -6.84
N LEU A 77 5.77 -19.01 -8.04
CA LEU A 77 6.78 -19.66 -8.85
C LEU A 77 8.19 -19.39 -8.27
N PRO A 78 9.05 -20.41 -8.16
CA PRO A 78 10.46 -20.24 -7.86
C PRO A 78 11.12 -19.21 -8.79
N PRO A 79 12.10 -18.40 -8.31
CA PRO A 79 12.72 -17.33 -9.11
C PRO A 79 13.19 -17.78 -10.51
N PHE A 80 13.72 -19.00 -10.63
CA PHE A 80 14.17 -19.57 -11.91
C PHE A 80 13.03 -19.91 -12.90
N LEU A 81 11.78 -20.02 -12.44
CA LEU A 81 10.59 -20.22 -13.26
C LEU A 81 9.83 -18.90 -13.53
N ARG A 82 10.04 -17.86 -12.73
CA ARG A 82 9.37 -16.55 -12.90
C ARG A 82 9.63 -15.94 -14.28
N GLY A 83 10.86 -16.09 -14.79
CA GLY A 83 11.25 -15.58 -16.12
C GLY A 83 10.49 -16.18 -17.31
N LYS A 84 9.77 -17.30 -17.13
CA LYS A 84 8.99 -17.98 -18.19
C LYS A 84 7.47 -17.74 -18.11
N SER A 85 7.00 -16.99 -17.11
CA SER A 85 5.60 -16.63 -16.94
C SER A 85 5.05 -15.90 -18.18
N TRP A 86 3.80 -16.19 -18.57
CA TRP A 86 3.13 -15.54 -19.70
C TRP A 86 3.05 -14.02 -19.54
N LEU A 87 2.87 -13.54 -18.29
CA LEU A 87 2.89 -12.11 -17.96
C LEU A 87 4.27 -11.52 -18.26
N ASN A 88 5.36 -12.16 -17.82
CA ASN A 88 6.73 -11.75 -18.15
C ASN A 88 7.01 -11.78 -19.66
N ARG A 89 6.45 -12.73 -20.41
CA ARG A 89 6.65 -12.79 -21.87
C ARG A 89 5.96 -11.64 -22.61
N ARG A 90 4.73 -11.26 -22.24
CA ARG A 90 4.05 -10.12 -22.86
C ARG A 90 4.62 -8.78 -22.43
N VAL A 91 5.00 -8.65 -21.15
CA VAL A 91 5.60 -7.42 -20.62
C VAL A 91 7.03 -7.23 -21.16
N ARG A 92 7.83 -8.30 -21.31
CA ARG A 92 9.12 -8.24 -22.04
C ARG A 92 8.95 -8.01 -23.53
N ALA A 93 7.92 -8.55 -24.18
CA ALA A 93 7.61 -8.25 -25.57
C ALA A 93 7.18 -6.78 -25.77
N ALA A 94 6.69 -6.13 -24.71
CA ALA A 94 6.48 -4.69 -24.62
C ALA A 94 7.72 -3.91 -24.13
N GLY A 95 8.89 -4.57 -24.00
CA GLY A 95 10.18 -3.94 -23.64
C GLY A 95 10.46 -3.77 -22.14
N LEU A 96 9.70 -4.42 -21.25
CA LEU A 96 9.71 -4.12 -19.80
C LEU A 96 10.20 -5.32 -18.95
N ASP A 97 11.02 -5.05 -17.92
CA ASP A 97 11.52 -6.06 -16.97
C ASP A 97 10.77 -6.04 -15.62
N LEU A 98 9.98 -7.09 -15.36
CA LEU A 98 9.16 -7.21 -14.14
C LEU A 98 9.95 -7.29 -12.82
N SER A 99 11.26 -7.56 -12.84
CA SER A 99 12.08 -7.62 -11.63
C SER A 99 12.50 -6.26 -11.10
N SER A 100 12.47 -5.20 -11.92
CA SER A 100 13.02 -3.87 -11.60
C SER A 100 11.98 -2.76 -11.48
N LEU A 101 10.71 -3.04 -11.81
CA LEU A 101 9.63 -2.05 -11.84
C LEU A 101 8.77 -2.13 -10.56
N GLY A 102 8.58 -0.99 -9.88
CA GLY A 102 7.67 -0.89 -8.73
C GLY A 102 6.23 -1.24 -9.11
N SER A 103 5.46 -1.81 -8.17
CA SER A 103 4.08 -2.30 -8.40
C SER A 103 3.18 -1.27 -9.08
N GLN A 104 3.30 0.01 -8.70
CA GLN A 104 2.56 1.12 -9.29
C GLN A 104 2.87 1.35 -10.77
N VAL A 105 4.11 1.14 -11.20
CA VAL A 105 4.49 1.27 -12.61
C VAL A 105 3.91 0.13 -13.42
N LEU A 106 4.01 -1.11 -12.90
CA LEU A 106 3.41 -2.29 -13.52
C LEU A 106 1.89 -2.13 -13.70
N LEU A 107 1.18 -1.63 -12.68
CA LEU A 107 -0.27 -1.42 -12.76
C LEU A 107 -0.62 -0.34 -13.79
N THR A 108 0.20 0.70 -13.90
CA THR A 108 0.01 1.75 -14.92
C THR A 108 0.26 1.23 -16.33
N ASP A 109 1.29 0.39 -16.53
CA ASP A 109 1.56 -0.22 -17.83
C ASP A 109 0.44 -1.16 -18.27
N LEU A 110 -0.19 -1.87 -17.34
CA LEU A 110 -1.37 -2.69 -17.63
C LEU A 110 -2.57 -1.85 -18.09
N ALA A 111 -2.68 -0.61 -17.61
CA ALA A 111 -3.73 0.31 -18.06
C ALA A 111 -3.60 0.65 -19.56
N ARG A 112 -2.38 0.64 -20.12
CA ARG A 112 -2.15 0.81 -21.57
C ARG A 112 -2.74 -0.32 -22.42
N VAL A 113 -2.89 -1.51 -21.84
CA VAL A 113 -3.41 -2.71 -22.53
C VAL A 113 -4.91 -2.88 -22.32
N TYR A 114 -5.40 -2.61 -21.12
CA TYR A 114 -6.77 -2.91 -20.71
C TYR A 114 -7.67 -1.67 -20.54
N GLY A 115 -7.11 -0.47 -20.64
CA GLY A 115 -7.79 0.79 -20.34
C GLY A 115 -7.62 1.23 -18.89
N ASN A 116 -8.05 2.45 -18.58
CA ASN A 116 -7.83 3.10 -17.28
C ASN A 116 -8.52 2.38 -16.10
N ILE A 117 -9.62 1.67 -16.37
CA ILE A 117 -10.29 0.78 -15.44
C ILE A 117 -10.11 -0.66 -15.93
N TYR A 118 -9.39 -1.46 -15.16
CA TYR A 118 -9.21 -2.88 -15.45
C TYR A 118 -9.26 -3.71 -14.18
N SER A 119 -9.44 -5.03 -14.34
CA SER A 119 -9.55 -5.97 -13.24
C SER A 119 -8.57 -7.14 -13.32
N PHE A 120 -8.16 -7.63 -12.17
CA PHE A 120 -7.44 -8.89 -12.04
C PHE A 120 -7.86 -9.59 -10.75
N PHE A 121 -7.48 -10.85 -10.59
CA PHE A 121 -7.82 -11.64 -9.41
C PHE A 121 -6.59 -11.88 -8.55
N ILE A 122 -6.73 -11.70 -7.24
CA ILE A 122 -5.77 -12.20 -6.24
C ILE A 122 -6.48 -13.33 -5.50
N GLY A 123 -6.08 -14.56 -5.78
CA GLY A 123 -6.85 -15.73 -5.32
C GLY A 123 -8.28 -15.69 -5.87
N HIS A 124 -9.25 -15.61 -4.98
CA HIS A 124 -10.67 -15.47 -5.31
C HIS A 124 -11.19 -14.01 -5.25
N TYR A 125 -10.38 -13.07 -4.78
CA TYR A 125 -10.76 -11.67 -4.69
C TYR A 125 -10.63 -10.98 -6.04
N LEU A 126 -11.72 -10.35 -6.48
CA LEU A 126 -11.69 -9.43 -7.62
C LEU A 126 -11.06 -8.11 -7.19
N VAL A 127 -10.04 -7.68 -7.92
CA VAL A 127 -9.36 -6.40 -7.74
C VAL A 127 -9.58 -5.56 -8.99
N VAL A 128 -10.01 -4.31 -8.81
CA VAL A 128 -10.17 -3.32 -9.87
C VAL A 128 -9.21 -2.16 -9.61
N VAL A 129 -8.48 -1.76 -10.65
CA VAL A 129 -7.52 -0.65 -10.58
C VAL A 129 -8.08 0.54 -11.34
N LEU A 130 -7.97 1.73 -10.75
CA LEU A 130 -8.38 3.01 -11.33
C LEU A 130 -7.12 3.83 -11.61
N ASN A 131 -6.83 4.15 -12.87
CA ASN A 131 -5.55 4.76 -13.28
C ASN A 131 -5.66 6.22 -13.74
N ASP A 132 -6.87 6.76 -13.87
CA ASP A 132 -7.13 8.13 -14.29
C ASP A 132 -7.96 8.89 -13.23
N PHE A 133 -7.84 10.22 -13.25
CA PHE A 133 -8.50 11.07 -12.27
C PHE A 133 -10.03 10.94 -12.29
N HIS A 134 -10.62 10.84 -13.48
CA HIS A 134 -12.08 10.77 -13.62
C HIS A 134 -12.65 9.54 -12.92
N SER A 135 -12.09 8.35 -13.17
CA SER A 135 -12.51 7.11 -12.50
C SER A 135 -12.30 7.15 -10.98
N VAL A 136 -11.17 7.70 -10.52
CA VAL A 136 -10.89 7.84 -9.08
C VAL A 136 -11.89 8.77 -8.41
N ARG A 137 -12.23 9.91 -9.05
CA ARG A 137 -13.21 10.88 -8.56
C ARG A 137 -14.64 10.32 -8.55
N GLU A 138 -15.05 9.65 -9.62
CA GLU A 138 -16.38 9.03 -9.70
C GLU A 138 -16.55 7.99 -8.59
N ALA A 139 -15.57 7.10 -8.41
CA ALA A 139 -15.62 6.07 -7.38
C ALA A 139 -15.58 6.66 -5.95
N LEU A 140 -14.57 7.47 -5.63
CA LEU A 140 -14.29 7.85 -4.24
C LEU A 140 -15.06 9.08 -3.75
N VAL A 141 -15.54 9.94 -4.66
CA VAL A 141 -16.27 11.17 -4.30
C VAL A 141 -17.74 11.04 -4.67
N GLN A 142 -18.06 10.75 -5.93
CA GLN A 142 -19.45 10.72 -6.39
C GLN A 142 -20.21 9.49 -5.85
N GLN A 143 -19.53 8.34 -5.74
CA GLN A 143 -20.09 7.10 -5.21
C GLN A 143 -19.50 6.72 -3.83
N ALA A 144 -19.15 7.72 -3.01
CA ALA A 144 -18.36 7.52 -1.80
C ALA A 144 -18.95 6.49 -0.82
N GLU A 145 -20.27 6.45 -0.60
CA GLU A 145 -20.90 5.47 0.31
C GLU A 145 -20.66 4.01 -0.13
N VAL A 146 -20.52 3.76 -1.43
CA VAL A 146 -20.29 2.43 -1.98
C VAL A 146 -18.81 2.05 -1.91
N PHE A 147 -17.91 2.98 -2.20
CA PHE A 147 -16.46 2.73 -2.34
C PHE A 147 -15.64 3.01 -1.07
N SER A 148 -16.28 3.37 0.05
CA SER A 148 -15.58 3.75 1.29
C SER A 148 -15.35 2.61 2.28
N ASP A 149 -15.59 1.34 1.93
CA ASP A 149 -15.25 0.22 2.83
C ASP A 149 -13.78 -0.20 2.69
N ARG A 150 -13.30 -1.03 3.63
CA ARG A 150 -11.96 -1.61 3.65
C ARG A 150 -12.00 -3.11 3.42
N PRO A 151 -11.08 -3.66 2.59
CA PRO A 151 -11.05 -5.10 2.33
C PRO A 151 -10.63 -5.89 3.57
N ARG A 152 -11.26 -7.05 3.76
CA ARG A 152 -10.88 -8.03 4.80
C ARG A 152 -9.66 -8.81 4.33
N VAL A 153 -8.49 -8.20 4.43
CA VAL A 153 -7.21 -8.83 4.08
C VAL A 153 -6.73 -9.62 5.31
N PRO A 154 -6.60 -10.97 5.23
CA PRO A 154 -6.32 -11.79 6.41
C PRO A 154 -5.08 -11.37 7.21
N LEU A 155 -3.97 -11.03 6.54
CA LEU A 155 -2.76 -10.54 7.19
C LEU A 155 -3.03 -9.27 8.02
N ILE A 156 -3.71 -8.29 7.41
CA ILE A 156 -4.05 -7.04 8.08
C ILE A 156 -5.02 -7.29 9.24
N SER A 157 -6.04 -8.13 9.04
CA SER A 157 -7.00 -8.48 10.09
C SER A 157 -6.35 -9.22 11.26
N LEU A 158 -5.27 -10.00 11.05
CA LEU A 158 -4.54 -10.64 12.13
C LEU A 158 -3.77 -9.63 12.98
N VAL A 159 -3.18 -8.61 12.36
CA VAL A 159 -2.39 -7.57 13.04
C VAL A 159 -3.29 -6.51 13.69
N THR A 160 -4.35 -6.06 13.02
CA THR A 160 -5.18 -4.93 13.49
C THR A 160 -6.50 -5.36 14.13
N LYS A 161 -6.88 -6.64 14.00
CA LYS A 161 -8.22 -7.17 14.39
C LYS A 161 -9.39 -6.39 13.76
N GLY A 162 -9.16 -5.67 12.67
CA GLY A 162 -10.15 -4.79 12.04
C GLY A 162 -10.55 -3.58 12.89
N LYS A 163 -9.72 -3.21 13.87
CA LYS A 163 -9.88 -2.03 14.73
C LYS A 163 -8.92 -0.91 14.30
N GLY A 164 -9.06 0.27 14.89
CA GLY A 164 -8.33 1.49 14.51
C GLY A 164 -9.13 2.37 13.55
N ILE A 165 -8.44 3.12 12.71
CA ILE A 165 -9.02 4.07 11.74
C ILE A 165 -8.63 3.67 10.31
N VAL A 166 -7.40 3.21 10.09
CA VAL A 166 -6.81 3.06 8.76
C VAL A 166 -7.44 1.88 8.00
N PHE A 167 -7.50 0.71 8.65
CA PHE A 167 -8.01 -0.53 8.07
C PHE A 167 -9.35 -1.00 8.66
N ALA A 168 -9.95 -0.22 9.58
CA ALA A 168 -11.26 -0.51 10.14
C ALA A 168 -12.36 -0.38 9.07
N HIS A 169 -13.38 -1.22 9.19
CA HIS A 169 -14.50 -1.25 8.23
C HIS A 169 -15.36 0.00 8.32
N TYR A 170 -15.90 0.39 7.18
CA TYR A 170 -16.79 1.52 7.13
C TYR A 170 -18.10 1.25 7.87
N GLY A 171 -18.49 2.17 8.73
CA GLY A 171 -19.73 2.05 9.51
C GLY A 171 -19.80 3.05 10.66
N PRO A 172 -20.85 2.97 11.49
CA PRO A 172 -21.07 3.90 12.59
C PRO A 172 -19.90 3.98 13.58
N VAL A 173 -19.31 2.83 13.94
CA VAL A 173 -18.15 2.75 14.83
C VAL A 173 -16.96 3.53 14.27
N TRP A 174 -16.59 3.26 13.02
CA TRP A 174 -15.49 3.95 12.37
C TRP A 174 -15.75 5.46 12.25
N ARG A 175 -16.98 5.87 11.89
CA ARG A 175 -17.36 7.29 11.79
C ARG A 175 -17.21 8.00 13.14
N GLN A 176 -17.65 7.39 14.24
CA GLN A 176 -17.50 7.93 15.60
C GLN A 176 -16.02 8.04 16.00
N GLN A 177 -15.26 6.96 15.84
CA GLN A 177 -13.84 6.90 16.19
C GLN A 177 -13.01 7.91 15.40
N ARG A 178 -13.22 7.99 14.08
CA ARG A 178 -12.56 8.98 13.21
C ARG A 178 -12.94 10.41 13.57
N LYS A 179 -14.22 10.68 13.82
CA LYS A 179 -14.69 12.03 14.19
C LYS A 179 -14.07 12.49 15.51
N PHE A 180 -14.09 11.62 16.53
CA PHE A 180 -13.44 11.89 17.82
C PHE A 180 -11.95 12.16 17.60
N SER A 181 -11.25 11.23 16.94
CA SER A 181 -9.80 11.32 16.77
C SER A 181 -9.37 12.59 16.04
N HIS A 182 -10.08 12.95 14.97
CA HIS A 182 -9.82 14.18 14.23
C HIS A 182 -10.12 15.45 15.06
N SER A 183 -11.22 15.47 15.81
CA SER A 183 -11.55 16.59 16.69
C SER A 183 -10.49 16.80 17.76
N THR A 184 -10.04 15.71 18.39
CA THR A 184 -9.03 15.71 19.45
C THR A 184 -7.66 16.15 18.92
N LEU A 185 -7.22 15.63 17.77
CA LEU A 185 -5.96 16.08 17.17
C LEU A 185 -5.98 17.57 16.79
N ARG A 186 -7.12 18.08 16.27
CA ARG A 186 -7.30 19.52 16.03
C ARG A 186 -7.31 20.33 17.31
N HIS A 187 -7.75 19.77 18.44
CA HIS A 187 -7.64 20.42 19.74
C HIS A 187 -6.16 20.60 20.13
N PHE A 188 -5.33 19.57 19.96
CA PHE A 188 -3.88 19.61 20.23
C PHE A 188 -3.01 20.29 19.16
N GLY A 189 -3.64 20.92 18.17
CA GLY A 189 -2.97 21.82 17.23
C GLY A 189 -2.73 21.28 15.82
N LEU A 190 -3.22 20.08 15.49
CA LEU A 190 -3.15 19.56 14.13
C LEU A 190 -3.70 20.58 13.10
N GLY A 191 -2.84 21.04 12.20
CA GLY A 191 -3.18 22.06 11.19
C GLY A 191 -3.51 23.45 11.76
N LYS A 192 -3.02 23.79 12.96
CA LYS A 192 -3.20 25.10 13.61
C LYS A 192 -1.87 25.66 14.10
N LEU A 193 -1.84 26.98 14.31
CA LEU A 193 -0.69 27.70 14.88
C LEU A 193 -0.26 27.20 16.27
N SER A 194 -1.15 26.55 17.03
CA SER A 194 -0.81 26.03 18.36
C SER A 194 0.17 24.86 18.36
N LEU A 195 0.38 24.19 17.20
CA LEU A 195 1.40 23.15 17.06
C LEU A 195 2.79 23.73 16.71
N GLU A 196 2.83 24.94 16.16
CA GLU A 196 4.06 25.60 15.70
C GLU A 196 5.16 25.67 16.77
N PRO A 197 4.87 26.02 18.05
CA PRO A 197 5.91 26.02 19.09
C PRO A 197 6.58 24.65 19.28
N LYS A 198 5.81 23.55 19.20
CA LYS A 198 6.34 22.19 19.32
C LYS A 198 7.21 21.82 18.12
N VAL A 199 6.83 22.25 16.91
CA VAL A 199 7.62 22.05 15.68
C VAL A 199 8.92 22.84 15.73
N ILE A 200 8.87 24.11 16.14
CA ILE A 200 10.07 24.96 16.28
C ILE A 200 10.99 24.41 17.37
N GLU A 201 10.44 23.95 18.49
CA GLU A 201 11.22 23.29 19.54
C GLU A 201 11.94 22.05 18.99
N GLU A 202 11.23 21.16 18.30
CA GLU A 202 11.80 19.96 17.70
C GLU A 202 12.92 20.29 16.71
N PHE A 203 12.74 21.35 15.91
CA PHE A 203 13.74 21.80 14.95
C PHE A 203 15.06 22.24 15.61
N LYS A 204 15.03 22.73 16.86
CA LYS A 204 16.27 23.03 17.61
C LYS A 204 17.12 21.77 17.81
N TYR A 205 16.49 20.63 18.10
CA TYR A 205 17.18 19.35 18.26
C TYR A 205 17.69 18.82 16.92
N VAL A 206 16.88 18.93 15.86
CA VAL A 206 17.30 18.57 14.49
C VAL A 206 18.54 19.36 14.09
N LYS A 207 18.52 20.69 14.26
CA LYS A 207 19.65 21.56 13.95
C LYS A 207 20.90 21.16 14.75
N ALA A 208 20.76 20.98 16.06
CA ALA A 208 21.88 20.58 16.91
C ALA A 208 22.48 19.23 16.49
N GLU A 209 21.64 18.26 16.11
CA GLU A 209 22.10 16.94 15.65
C GLU A 209 22.79 17.00 14.29
N MET A 210 22.23 17.74 13.33
CA MET A 210 22.85 17.94 12.01
C MET A 210 24.19 18.67 12.12
N GLN A 211 24.31 19.66 13.00
CA GLN A 211 25.55 20.42 13.20
C GLN A 211 26.70 19.57 13.77
N LYS A 212 26.42 18.46 14.47
CA LYS A 212 27.46 17.54 14.96
C LYS A 212 28.24 16.87 13.83
N HIS A 213 27.64 16.75 12.64
CA HIS A 213 28.30 16.19 11.46
C HIS A 213 29.23 17.20 10.76
N GLY A 214 29.15 18.50 11.09
CA GLY A 214 29.96 19.52 10.44
C GLY A 214 29.77 19.54 8.93
N GLY A 215 30.86 19.34 8.18
CA GLY A 215 30.84 19.23 6.72
C GLY A 215 30.81 17.79 6.19
N ASP A 216 30.79 16.78 7.07
CA ASP A 216 30.85 15.38 6.66
C ASP A 216 29.50 14.88 6.12
N PRO A 217 29.50 14.02 5.08
CA PRO A 217 28.27 13.42 4.58
C PRO A 217 27.65 12.49 5.64
N PHE A 218 26.33 12.57 5.81
CA PHE A 218 25.58 11.76 6.76
C PHE A 218 24.21 11.34 6.20
N ASN A 219 23.60 10.33 6.82
CA ASN A 219 22.23 9.91 6.48
C ASN A 219 21.22 10.70 7.33
N PRO A 220 20.34 11.53 6.74
CA PRO A 220 19.35 12.30 7.50
C PRO A 220 18.18 11.46 8.03
N PHE A 221 17.99 10.21 7.58
CA PHE A 221 16.84 9.38 7.95
C PHE A 221 16.61 9.27 9.47
N PRO A 222 17.59 8.91 10.32
CA PRO A 222 17.34 8.77 11.75
C PRO A 222 16.98 10.09 12.44
N ILE A 223 17.54 11.20 11.97
CA ILE A 223 17.30 12.54 12.54
C ILE A 223 15.86 12.98 12.21
N VAL A 224 15.51 12.92 10.93
CA VAL A 224 14.17 13.30 10.45
C VAL A 224 13.10 12.38 11.04
N ASN A 225 13.36 11.07 11.10
CA ASN A 225 12.39 10.11 11.63
C ASN A 225 12.11 10.32 13.12
N ASN A 226 13.16 10.56 13.93
CA ASN A 226 12.97 10.92 15.35
C ASN A 226 12.17 12.22 15.49
N ALA A 227 12.50 13.24 14.68
CA ALA A 227 11.87 14.54 14.75
C ALA A 227 10.37 14.48 14.49
N VAL A 228 9.99 13.90 13.35
CA VAL A 228 8.58 13.72 12.98
C VAL A 228 7.85 12.88 14.03
N SER A 229 8.47 11.80 14.50
CA SER A 229 7.86 10.93 15.51
C SER A 229 7.58 11.67 16.80
N ASN A 230 8.48 12.55 17.23
CA ASN A 230 8.30 13.36 18.44
C ASN A 230 7.16 14.38 18.30
N ILE A 231 6.91 14.93 17.10
CA ILE A 231 5.73 15.77 16.87
C ILE A 231 4.45 14.97 17.12
N ILE A 232 4.38 13.74 16.61
CA ILE A 232 3.21 12.87 16.86
C ILE A 232 3.12 12.44 18.33
N CYS A 233 4.23 12.04 18.95
CA CYS A 233 4.28 11.70 20.38
C CYS A 233 3.81 12.86 21.26
N SER A 234 4.18 14.10 20.93
CA SER A 234 3.77 15.27 21.71
C SER A 234 2.27 15.57 21.65
N MET A 235 1.57 15.08 20.62
CA MET A 235 0.10 15.20 20.48
C MET A 235 -0.62 13.96 21.02
N CYS A 236 -0.02 12.78 20.88
CA CYS A 236 -0.64 11.52 21.23
C CYS A 236 -0.32 11.04 22.65
N PHE A 237 0.89 11.29 23.16
CA PHE A 237 1.44 10.78 24.42
C PHE A 237 1.84 11.87 25.41
N GLY A 238 1.62 13.14 25.06
CA GLY A 238 1.98 14.29 25.90
C GLY A 238 3.48 14.49 26.10
N GLN A 239 4.35 13.67 25.49
CA GLN A 239 5.79 13.65 25.74
C GLN A 239 6.62 13.54 24.46
N ARG A 240 7.87 14.00 24.52
CA ARG A 240 8.90 13.76 23.50
C ARG A 240 9.93 12.75 24.04
N PHE A 241 10.53 11.98 23.13
CA PHE A 241 11.62 11.09 23.45
C PHE A 241 12.95 11.70 23.00
N ASP A 242 13.97 11.55 23.85
CA ASP A 242 15.33 11.95 23.50
C ASP A 242 15.88 11.11 22.33
N TYR A 243 16.69 11.71 21.46
CA TYR A 243 17.24 11.02 20.29
C TYR A 243 18.20 9.88 20.67
N THR A 244 18.73 9.86 21.89
CA THR A 244 19.56 8.75 22.40
C THR A 244 18.73 7.64 23.05
N ASN A 245 17.41 7.82 23.21
CA ASN A 245 16.56 6.81 23.83
C ASN A 245 16.53 5.53 22.98
N SER A 246 17.17 4.48 23.49
CA SER A 246 17.30 3.20 22.79
C SER A 246 16.00 2.41 22.69
N GLU A 247 15.05 2.59 23.62
CA GLU A 247 13.74 1.94 23.58
C GLU A 247 12.89 2.55 22.46
N PHE A 248 12.88 3.89 22.35
CA PHE A 248 12.16 4.60 21.30
C PHE A 248 12.75 4.36 19.91
N LYS A 249 14.08 4.38 19.77
CA LYS A 249 14.74 4.03 18.51
C LYS A 249 14.38 2.63 18.02
N LYS A 250 14.44 1.63 18.91
CA LYS A 250 14.02 0.26 18.60
C LYS A 250 12.55 0.20 18.18
N MET A 251 11.70 1.00 18.81
CA MET A 251 10.28 1.09 18.43
C MET A 251 10.11 1.58 16.99
N LEU A 252 10.79 2.66 16.62
CA LEU A 252 10.77 3.21 15.27
C LEU A 252 11.28 2.20 14.24
N ASP A 253 12.38 1.52 14.55
CA ASP A 253 12.94 0.46 13.70
C ASP A 253 11.95 -0.69 13.51
N PHE A 254 11.29 -1.14 14.59
CA PHE A 254 10.28 -2.19 14.53
C PHE A 254 9.07 -1.81 13.69
N MET A 255 8.63 -0.55 13.74
CA MET A 255 7.51 -0.09 12.92
C MET A 255 7.86 -0.01 11.45
N SER A 256 9.01 0.60 11.11
CA SER A 256 9.50 0.63 9.72
C SER A 256 9.68 -0.79 9.18
N ARG A 257 10.28 -1.68 9.98
CA ARG A 257 10.51 -3.07 9.61
C ARG A 257 9.21 -3.86 9.48
N GLY A 258 8.23 -3.62 10.36
CA GLY A 258 6.90 -4.23 10.30
C GLY A 258 6.16 -3.89 9.01
N LEU A 259 6.23 -2.63 8.55
CA LEU A 259 5.67 -2.20 7.26
C LEU A 259 6.36 -2.89 6.09
N GLU A 260 7.69 -2.91 6.07
CA GLU A 260 8.47 -3.57 5.01
C GLU A 260 8.15 -5.07 4.92
N ILE A 261 8.07 -5.75 6.06
CA ILE A 261 7.74 -7.17 6.15
C ILE A 261 6.32 -7.45 5.65
N CYS A 262 5.34 -6.58 5.95
CA CYS A 262 3.98 -6.72 5.44
C CYS A 262 3.91 -6.67 3.91
N LEU A 263 4.85 -5.99 3.25
CA LEU A 263 4.97 -5.93 1.79
C LEU A 263 5.76 -7.10 1.19
N ASN A 264 6.37 -7.94 2.01
CA ASN A 264 7.16 -9.09 1.56
C ASN A 264 6.28 -10.15 0.87
N ASN A 265 6.70 -10.61 -0.31
CA ASN A 265 6.06 -11.66 -1.11
C ASN A 265 5.71 -12.93 -0.31
N GLN A 266 6.55 -13.33 0.65
CA GLN A 266 6.30 -14.52 1.48
C GLN A 266 5.12 -14.33 2.43
N LEU A 267 4.98 -13.13 3.02
CA LEU A 267 3.86 -12.81 3.90
C LEU A 267 2.56 -12.58 3.15
N GLN A 268 2.61 -12.18 1.89
CA GLN A 268 1.41 -12.11 1.05
C GLN A 268 0.70 -13.47 0.92
N LEU A 269 1.41 -14.59 1.16
CA LEU A 269 0.80 -15.92 1.22
C LEU A 269 -0.15 -16.11 2.41
N VAL A 270 0.00 -15.33 3.49
CA VAL A 270 -0.96 -15.32 4.62
C VAL A 270 -2.35 -14.93 4.14
N ASN A 271 -2.45 -14.08 3.12
CA ASN A 271 -3.74 -13.68 2.55
C ASN A 271 -4.46 -14.81 1.80
N ILE A 272 -3.73 -15.87 1.44
CA ILE A 272 -4.28 -17.09 0.82
C ILE A 272 -4.46 -18.18 1.88
N CYS A 273 -3.49 -18.34 2.77
CA CYS A 273 -3.45 -19.36 3.81
C CYS A 273 -3.09 -18.72 5.16
N SER A 274 -4.10 -18.28 5.91
CA SER A 274 -3.91 -17.53 7.16
C SER A 274 -3.10 -18.26 8.23
N TRP A 275 -3.12 -19.61 8.24
CA TRP A 275 -2.36 -20.40 9.21
C TRP A 275 -0.84 -20.23 9.10
N LEU A 276 -0.34 -19.82 7.92
CA LEU A 276 1.09 -19.50 7.70
C LEU A 276 1.57 -18.40 8.66
N TYR A 277 0.67 -17.52 9.09
CA TYR A 277 0.95 -16.49 10.08
C TYR A 277 1.55 -17.05 11.36
N TYR A 278 1.25 -18.28 11.75
CA TYR A 278 1.69 -18.87 13.02
C TYR A 278 2.99 -19.68 12.90
N LEU A 279 3.61 -19.74 11.72
CA LEU A 279 4.86 -20.48 11.52
C LEU A 279 6.00 -19.90 12.39
N PRO A 280 6.81 -20.74 13.05
CA PRO A 280 7.82 -20.30 14.03
C PRO A 280 9.14 -19.86 13.38
N PHE A 281 9.17 -19.54 12.09
CA PHE A 281 10.40 -19.19 11.38
C PHE A 281 10.18 -18.07 10.35
N GLY A 282 11.29 -17.48 9.90
CA GLY A 282 11.33 -16.47 8.84
C GLY A 282 10.50 -15.22 9.17
N PRO A 283 9.96 -14.54 8.15
CA PRO A 283 9.24 -13.28 8.33
C PRO A 283 7.95 -13.43 9.14
N PHE A 284 7.37 -14.64 9.23
CA PHE A 284 6.19 -14.91 10.05
C PHE A 284 6.48 -14.75 11.54
N LYS A 285 7.57 -15.35 12.03
CA LYS A 285 7.99 -15.21 13.44
C LYS A 285 8.42 -13.77 13.73
N GLU A 286 9.17 -13.16 12.82
CA GLU A 286 9.66 -11.78 12.95
C GLU A 286 8.49 -10.79 13.11
N LEU A 287 7.47 -10.87 12.24
CA LEU A 287 6.28 -10.02 12.32
C LEU A 287 5.54 -10.20 13.66
N ARG A 288 5.34 -11.44 14.12
CA ARG A 288 4.68 -11.70 15.41
C ARG A 288 5.50 -11.17 16.60
N GLN A 289 6.82 -11.14 16.49
CA GLN A 289 7.67 -10.59 17.54
C GLN A 289 7.57 -9.06 17.56
N ILE A 290 7.66 -8.42 16.39
CA ILE A 290 7.45 -6.98 16.22
C ILE A 290 6.09 -6.55 16.76
N GLU A 291 5.01 -7.28 16.40
CA GLU A 291 3.66 -7.02 16.91
C GLU A 291 3.62 -7.01 18.45
N LYS A 292 4.26 -7.99 19.09
CA LYS A 292 4.32 -8.10 20.55
C LYS A 292 5.11 -6.96 21.19
N ASP A 293 6.23 -6.59 20.61
CA ASP A 293 7.11 -5.54 21.15
C ASP A 293 6.44 -4.16 21.03
N ILE A 294 5.80 -3.87 19.88
CA ILE A 294 4.94 -2.69 19.69
C ILE A 294 3.78 -2.70 20.70
N THR A 295 3.11 -3.84 20.86
CA THR A 295 1.99 -3.98 21.81
C THR A 295 2.42 -3.68 23.23
N THR A 296 3.57 -4.21 23.65
CA THR A 296 4.08 -4.03 25.02
C THR A 296 4.37 -2.56 25.31
N PHE A 297 5.05 -1.88 24.39
CA PHE A 297 5.39 -0.47 24.54
C PHE A 297 4.15 0.44 24.57
N LEU A 298 3.24 0.32 23.60
CA LEU A 298 2.05 1.17 23.56
C LEU A 298 1.12 0.92 24.75
N LYS A 299 0.98 -0.33 25.20
CA LYS A 299 0.21 -0.64 26.42
C LYS A 299 0.84 -0.10 27.68
N LYS A 300 2.17 -0.07 27.77
CA LYS A 300 2.89 0.60 28.86
C LYS A 300 2.55 2.08 28.88
N ILE A 301 2.63 2.77 27.74
CA ILE A 301 2.25 4.19 27.63
C ILE A 301 0.79 4.43 28.06
N ILE A 302 -0.16 3.65 27.54
CA ILE A 302 -1.59 3.79 27.91
C ILE A 302 -1.79 3.57 29.41
N LYS A 303 -1.10 2.58 29.99
CA LYS A 303 -1.16 2.30 31.42
C LYS A 303 -0.62 3.47 32.23
N ASP A 304 0.52 4.04 31.85
CA ASP A 304 1.13 5.17 32.55
C ASP A 304 0.18 6.37 32.57
N HIS A 305 -0.47 6.69 31.43
CA HIS A 305 -1.49 7.75 31.37
C HIS A 305 -2.71 7.44 32.23
N ARG A 306 -3.14 6.18 32.29
CA ARG A 306 -4.27 5.77 33.14
C ARG A 306 -3.98 5.99 34.62
N GLU A 307 -2.73 5.78 35.04
CA GLU A 307 -2.29 5.96 36.44
C GLU A 307 -2.06 7.44 36.78
N SER A 308 -1.67 8.27 35.81
CA SER A 308 -1.40 9.70 35.99
C SER A 308 -2.52 10.64 35.51
N LEU A 309 -3.68 10.11 35.12
CA LEU A 309 -4.76 10.87 34.49
C LEU A 309 -5.27 11.99 35.40
N ASP A 310 -5.11 13.24 34.94
CA ASP A 310 -5.74 14.42 35.54
C ASP A 310 -7.01 14.77 34.78
N VAL A 311 -8.16 14.58 35.43
CA VAL A 311 -9.49 14.82 34.84
C VAL A 311 -9.71 16.28 34.49
N GLU A 312 -9.09 17.21 35.24
CA GLU A 312 -9.28 18.64 35.04
C GLU A 312 -8.38 19.19 33.93
N ASN A 313 -7.28 18.51 33.61
CA ASN A 313 -6.27 18.97 32.67
C ASN A 313 -5.74 17.85 31.77
N PRO A 314 -6.55 17.34 30.82
CA PRO A 314 -6.10 16.32 29.87
C PRO A 314 -5.02 16.89 28.94
N GLN A 315 -3.86 16.22 28.86
CA GLN A 315 -2.67 16.80 28.23
C GLN A 315 -2.50 16.38 26.76
N ASP A 316 -3.14 15.29 26.37
CA ASP A 316 -2.96 14.69 25.05
C ASP A 316 -4.16 13.83 24.60
N PHE A 317 -3.97 13.18 23.45
CA PHE A 317 -4.97 12.32 22.84
C PHE A 317 -5.40 11.16 23.75
N ILE A 318 -4.46 10.52 24.45
CA ILE A 318 -4.75 9.35 25.31
C ILE A 318 -5.67 9.78 26.44
N ASP A 319 -5.33 10.86 27.14
CA ASP A 319 -6.13 11.38 28.25
C ASP A 319 -7.55 11.71 27.80
N MET A 320 -7.68 12.47 26.71
CA MET A 320 -8.98 12.83 26.14
C MET A 320 -9.81 11.60 25.78
N TYR A 321 -9.18 10.57 25.22
CA TYR A 321 -9.86 9.32 24.87
C TYR A 321 -10.28 8.55 26.11
N LEU A 322 -9.42 8.43 27.13
CA LEU A 322 -9.73 7.75 28.39
C LEU A 322 -10.89 8.43 29.13
N LEU A 323 -10.92 9.76 29.17
CA LEU A 323 -12.03 10.53 29.74
C LEU A 323 -13.34 10.27 28.98
N HIS A 324 -13.29 10.24 27.65
CA HIS A 324 -14.47 9.94 26.85
C HIS A 324 -14.98 8.50 27.05
N VAL A 325 -14.08 7.53 27.21
CA VAL A 325 -14.44 6.15 27.59
C VAL A 325 -15.19 6.12 28.93
N GLU A 326 -14.78 6.92 29.91
CA GLU A 326 -15.45 6.99 31.21
C GLU A 326 -16.82 7.66 31.14
N GLU A 327 -16.95 8.72 30.33
CA GLU A 327 -18.23 9.38 30.07
C GLU A 327 -19.24 8.43 29.41
N GLU A 328 -18.82 7.70 28.37
CA GLU A 328 -19.66 6.74 27.67
C GLU A 328 -20.12 5.58 28.58
N LYS A 329 -19.23 5.12 29.48
CA LYS A 329 -19.55 4.11 30.50
C LYS A 329 -20.59 4.63 31.51
N LYS A 330 -20.45 5.87 31.98
CA LYS A 330 -21.43 6.50 32.91
C LYS A 330 -22.81 6.63 32.27
N ASN A 331 -22.85 6.88 30.96
CA ASN A 331 -24.09 6.99 30.19
C ASN A 331 -24.74 5.62 29.85
N ASN A 332 -24.21 4.50 30.35
CA ASN A 332 -24.66 3.13 30.03
C ASN A 332 -24.81 2.85 28.53
N SER A 333 -23.98 3.49 27.72
CA SER A 333 -23.98 3.30 26.28
C SER A 333 -23.26 2.00 25.92
N ASN A 334 -23.79 1.22 24.98
CA ASN A 334 -23.06 0.09 24.39
C ASN A 334 -22.03 0.62 23.38
N SER A 335 -21.06 1.39 23.89
CA SER A 335 -20.14 2.19 23.11
C SER A 335 -18.96 1.38 22.58
N SER A 336 -18.45 1.78 21.42
CA SER A 336 -17.25 1.19 20.84
C SER A 336 -15.95 1.71 21.45
N PHE A 337 -16.02 2.78 22.26
CA PHE A 337 -14.88 3.39 22.91
C PHE A 337 -14.39 2.52 24.09
N ASN A 338 -13.18 1.98 23.96
CA ASN A 338 -12.49 1.25 25.02
C ASN A 338 -10.97 1.30 24.80
N GLU A 339 -10.20 0.91 25.83
CA GLU A 339 -8.74 0.92 25.83
C GLU A 339 -8.12 -0.02 24.78
N ASP A 340 -8.76 -1.17 24.49
CA ASP A 340 -8.26 -2.06 23.43
C ASP A 340 -8.38 -1.40 22.05
N TYR A 341 -9.44 -0.64 21.80
CA TYR A 341 -9.59 0.13 20.57
C TYR A 341 -8.62 1.33 20.50
N LEU A 342 -8.40 2.00 21.64
CA LEU A 342 -7.42 3.10 21.77
C LEU A 342 -6.02 2.66 21.34
N PHE A 343 -5.59 1.47 21.75
CA PHE A 343 -4.30 0.89 21.34
C PHE A 343 -4.11 0.88 19.82
N TYR A 344 -5.12 0.43 19.06
CA TYR A 344 -5.03 0.43 17.58
C TYR A 344 -5.07 1.84 17.00
N ILE A 345 -5.85 2.77 17.57
CA ILE A 345 -5.90 4.16 17.11
C ILE A 345 -4.54 4.83 17.27
N ILE A 346 -3.91 4.67 18.41
CA ILE A 346 -2.58 5.23 18.68
C ILE A 346 -1.53 4.64 17.73
N GLY A 347 -1.55 3.32 17.53
CA GLY A 347 -0.66 2.66 16.58
C GLY A 347 -0.83 3.20 15.17
N ASP A 348 -2.09 3.37 14.73
CA ASP A 348 -2.43 3.96 13.44
C ASP A 348 -1.91 5.40 13.31
N LEU A 349 -2.17 6.26 14.30
CA LEU A 349 -1.75 7.67 14.28
C LEU A 349 -0.23 7.81 14.25
N PHE A 350 0.46 7.02 15.07
CA PHE A 350 1.91 7.07 15.17
C PHE A 350 2.59 6.57 13.90
N ILE A 351 2.18 5.41 13.36
CA ILE A 351 2.74 4.88 12.11
C ILE A 351 2.42 5.80 10.93
N ALA A 352 1.15 6.20 10.77
CA ALA A 352 0.73 7.00 9.63
C ALA A 352 1.38 8.39 9.63
N GLY A 353 1.50 9.03 10.79
CA GLY A 353 2.12 10.36 10.91
C GLY A 353 3.64 10.34 10.74
N THR A 354 4.31 9.32 11.30
CA THR A 354 5.77 9.20 11.27
C THR A 354 6.31 8.84 9.89
N ASP A 355 5.89 7.70 9.33
CA ASP A 355 6.55 7.14 8.16
C ASP A 355 6.32 8.01 6.92
N THR A 356 5.09 8.49 6.72
CA THR A 356 4.73 9.26 5.52
C THR A 356 5.39 10.64 5.48
N THR A 357 5.40 11.36 6.61
CA THR A 357 6.01 12.69 6.73
C THR A 357 7.52 12.61 6.67
N THR A 358 8.13 11.59 7.33
CA THR A 358 9.58 11.33 7.24
C THR A 358 10.00 11.15 5.78
N ASN A 359 9.34 10.26 5.05
CA ASN A 359 9.66 10.01 3.65
C ASN A 359 9.41 11.25 2.78
N SER A 360 8.35 12.02 3.04
CA SER A 360 8.09 13.28 2.33
C SER A 360 9.23 14.29 2.49
N LEU A 361 9.71 14.49 3.72
CA LEU A 361 10.84 15.40 4.01
C LEU A 361 12.15 14.91 3.40
N LEU A 362 12.43 13.60 3.47
CA LEU A 362 13.63 13.02 2.85
C LEU A 362 13.61 13.17 1.33
N TRP A 363 12.45 13.02 0.70
CA TRP A 363 12.28 13.33 -0.70
C TRP A 363 12.51 14.81 -1.00
N CYS A 364 12.00 15.73 -0.17
CA CYS A 364 12.28 17.16 -0.33
C CYS A 364 13.79 17.42 -0.29
N LEU A 365 14.51 16.87 0.69
CA LEU A 365 15.97 17.00 0.79
C LEU A 365 16.69 16.45 -0.44
N LEU A 366 16.27 15.28 -0.93
CA LEU A 366 16.85 14.66 -2.12
C LEU A 366 16.61 15.51 -3.38
N TYR A 367 15.37 15.93 -3.65
CA TYR A 367 15.07 16.74 -4.84
C TYR A 367 15.74 18.11 -4.79
N MET A 368 15.86 18.73 -3.62
CA MET A 368 16.60 19.98 -3.45
C MET A 368 18.10 19.77 -3.75
N SER A 369 18.71 18.69 -3.25
CA SER A 369 20.12 18.38 -3.53
C SER A 369 20.41 18.08 -5.01
N LEU A 370 19.42 17.55 -5.73
CA LEU A 370 19.52 17.23 -7.17
C LEU A 370 19.22 18.43 -8.06
N ASN A 371 18.60 19.49 -7.53
CA ASN A 371 18.19 20.68 -8.29
C ASN A 371 18.64 21.96 -7.54
N PRO A 372 19.95 22.28 -7.55
CA PRO A 372 20.48 23.43 -6.80
C PRO A 372 19.83 24.76 -7.17
N ASP A 373 19.41 24.95 -8.42
CA ASP A 373 18.71 26.15 -8.88
C ASP A 373 17.33 26.33 -8.22
N VAL A 374 16.62 25.23 -7.95
CA VAL A 374 15.37 25.25 -7.18
C VAL A 374 15.69 25.52 -5.70
N GLN A 375 16.75 24.91 -5.17
CA GLN A 375 17.19 25.13 -3.80
C GLN A 375 17.54 26.60 -3.53
N ASP A 376 18.28 27.24 -4.44
CA ASP A 376 18.66 28.65 -4.34
C ASP A 376 17.42 29.56 -4.33
N LYS A 377 16.44 29.33 -5.20
CA LYS A 377 15.19 30.11 -5.24
C LYS A 377 14.35 29.97 -3.97
N VAL A 378 14.26 28.76 -3.41
CA VAL A 378 13.59 28.54 -2.12
C VAL A 378 14.35 29.29 -1.01
N HIS A 379 15.68 29.26 -1.02
CA HIS A 379 16.49 29.98 -0.04
C HIS A 379 16.35 31.50 -0.17
N GLU A 380 16.37 32.06 -1.38
CA GLU A 380 16.10 33.48 -1.64
C GLU A 380 14.73 33.92 -1.12
N GLU A 381 13.70 33.06 -1.27
CA GLU A 381 12.38 33.33 -0.74
C GLU A 381 12.33 33.29 0.80
N ILE A 382 13.05 32.35 1.42
CA ILE A 382 13.22 32.29 2.88
C ILE A 382 13.88 33.58 3.39
N GLU A 383 14.99 34.00 2.78
CA GLU A 383 15.71 35.22 3.18
C GLU A 383 14.84 36.48 3.03
N ARG A 384 14.05 36.54 1.94
CA ARG A 384 13.16 37.68 1.67
C ARG A 384 11.99 37.80 2.66
N VAL A 385 11.38 36.67 3.03
CA VAL A 385 10.12 36.66 3.82
C VAL A 385 10.38 36.51 5.32
N ILE A 386 11.32 35.64 5.68
CA ILE A 386 11.60 35.27 7.07
C ILE A 386 12.83 36.03 7.58
N GLY A 387 13.90 36.04 6.78
CA GLY A 387 15.21 36.59 7.17
C GLY A 387 15.91 35.76 8.25
N ALA A 388 17.02 36.28 8.78
CA ALA A 388 17.87 35.56 9.73
C ALA A 388 17.46 35.70 11.22
N ASP A 389 16.63 36.69 11.55
CA ASP A 389 16.43 37.15 12.93
C ASP A 389 15.29 36.45 13.69
N ARG A 390 14.49 35.62 13.01
CA ARG A 390 13.33 34.94 13.61
C ARG A 390 13.13 33.52 13.09
N ALA A 391 12.36 32.72 13.84
CA ALA A 391 11.93 31.42 13.39
C ALA A 391 10.84 31.53 12.29
N PRO A 392 10.75 30.54 11.38
CA PRO A 392 9.63 30.42 10.44
C PRO A 392 8.30 30.25 11.17
N SER A 393 7.22 30.81 10.59
CA SER A 393 5.85 30.65 11.07
C SER A 393 4.93 30.12 9.97
N LEU A 394 3.86 29.42 10.32
CA LEU A 394 2.85 28.99 9.35
C LEU A 394 2.16 30.18 8.67
N THR A 395 2.19 31.36 9.31
CA THR A 395 1.68 32.61 8.72
C THR A 395 2.52 33.12 7.54
N ASP A 396 3.78 32.71 7.44
CA ASP A 396 4.68 33.07 6.34
C ASP A 396 4.30 32.36 5.03
N LYS A 397 3.62 31.20 5.14
CA LYS A 397 3.27 30.33 4.01
C LYS A 397 2.65 31.09 2.84
N ALA A 398 1.71 32.00 3.10
CA ALA A 398 1.01 32.75 2.06
C ALA A 398 1.93 33.69 1.25
N GLN A 399 3.09 34.04 1.79
CA GLN A 399 4.11 34.89 1.16
C GLN A 399 5.26 34.07 0.55
N MET A 400 5.20 32.74 0.64
CA MET A 400 6.24 31.82 0.16
C MET A 400 5.70 30.85 -0.92
N PRO A 401 5.14 31.37 -2.02
CA PRO A 401 4.50 30.53 -3.03
C PRO A 401 5.47 29.58 -3.73
N TYR A 402 6.75 29.96 -3.93
CA TYR A 402 7.71 29.09 -4.61
C TYR A 402 8.09 27.87 -3.74
N THR A 403 8.22 28.08 -2.44
CA THR A 403 8.46 27.04 -1.44
C THR A 403 7.27 26.09 -1.37
N GLU A 404 6.03 26.61 -1.29
CA GLU A 404 4.83 25.76 -1.31
C GLU A 404 4.72 24.96 -2.62
N ALA A 405 4.95 25.61 -3.77
CA ALA A 405 4.93 24.95 -5.07
C ALA A 405 6.00 23.84 -5.19
N THR A 406 7.18 24.05 -4.59
CA THR A 406 8.26 23.06 -4.54
C THR A 406 7.85 21.83 -3.72
N ILE A 407 7.26 22.02 -2.54
CA ILE A 407 6.74 20.93 -1.71
C ILE A 407 5.64 20.15 -2.47
N MET A 408 4.71 20.87 -3.11
CA MET A 408 3.65 20.26 -3.91
C MET A 408 4.21 19.42 -5.08
N GLU A 409 5.26 19.89 -5.74
CA GLU A 409 5.90 19.16 -6.83
C GLU A 409 6.63 17.90 -6.35
N VAL A 410 7.31 17.97 -5.21
CA VAL A 410 7.90 16.77 -4.58
C VAL A 410 6.80 15.76 -4.26
N GLN A 411 5.70 16.19 -3.65
CA GLN A 411 4.56 15.32 -3.33
C GLN A 411 3.96 14.67 -4.59
N ARG A 412 3.79 15.44 -5.68
CA ARG A 412 3.27 14.94 -6.96
C ARG A 412 4.16 13.86 -7.56
N LEU A 413 5.48 14.07 -7.60
CA LEU A 413 6.38 13.11 -8.23
C LEU A 413 6.56 11.85 -7.38
N THR A 414 6.76 12.03 -6.08
CA THR A 414 7.21 10.94 -5.22
C THR A 414 6.07 10.05 -4.79
N MET A 415 4.89 10.64 -4.56
CA MET A 415 3.68 9.95 -4.12
C MET A 415 3.99 8.87 -3.09
N VAL A 416 4.29 9.27 -1.85
CA VAL A 416 4.72 8.36 -0.77
C VAL A 416 3.79 7.15 -0.61
N VAL A 417 2.49 7.31 -0.87
CA VAL A 417 1.52 6.20 -0.94
C VAL A 417 0.94 6.09 -2.36
N PRO A 418 1.67 5.48 -3.32
CA PRO A 418 1.35 5.60 -4.74
C PRO A 418 0.07 4.87 -5.18
N LEU A 419 -0.33 3.83 -4.45
CA LEU A 419 -1.51 3.01 -4.72
C LEU A 419 -2.67 3.28 -3.76
N SER A 420 -2.60 4.38 -3.00
CA SER A 420 -3.50 4.64 -1.88
C SER A 420 -3.59 3.45 -0.91
N ILE A 421 -4.52 3.52 0.04
CA ILE A 421 -4.92 2.36 0.84
C ILE A 421 -6.09 1.69 0.13
N PRO A 422 -6.06 0.36 -0.12
CA PRO A 422 -7.14 -0.32 -0.82
C PRO A 422 -8.53 -0.05 -0.24
N HIS A 423 -9.48 0.11 -1.13
CA HIS A 423 -10.90 0.30 -0.86
C HIS A 423 -11.66 -0.99 -1.16
N MET A 424 -12.90 -1.10 -0.69
CA MET A 424 -13.79 -2.21 -1.00
C MET A 424 -15.20 -1.68 -1.27
N THR A 425 -15.87 -2.28 -2.25
CA THR A 425 -17.28 -1.98 -2.51
C THR A 425 -18.20 -2.62 -1.46
N SER A 426 -19.06 -1.81 -0.83
CA SER A 426 -20.03 -2.27 0.17
C SER A 426 -21.26 -2.97 -0.47
N GLU A 427 -21.52 -2.66 -1.74
CA GLU A 427 -22.60 -3.22 -2.56
C GLU A 427 -22.22 -3.32 -4.04
N LYS A 428 -23.10 -3.93 -4.86
CA LYS A 428 -22.93 -4.01 -6.32
C LYS A 428 -23.24 -2.64 -6.92
N THR A 429 -22.37 -2.13 -7.78
CA THR A 429 -22.56 -0.84 -8.47
C THR A 429 -22.11 -0.89 -9.93
N VAL A 430 -22.24 0.24 -10.64
CA VAL A 430 -21.72 0.47 -11.98
C VAL A 430 -20.73 1.64 -11.95
N LEU A 431 -19.57 1.45 -12.57
CA LEU A 431 -18.53 2.47 -12.73
C LEU A 431 -18.15 2.54 -14.21
N GLN A 432 -18.45 3.66 -14.87
CA GLN A 432 -18.19 3.87 -16.31
C GLN A 432 -18.66 2.71 -17.21
N GLY A 433 -19.87 2.21 -16.97
CA GLY A 433 -20.46 1.11 -17.73
C GLY A 433 -19.99 -0.30 -17.31
N TYR A 434 -19.00 -0.41 -16.42
CA TYR A 434 -18.60 -1.70 -15.85
C TYR A 434 -19.41 -2.02 -14.60
N THR A 435 -19.88 -3.25 -14.50
CA THR A 435 -20.48 -3.79 -13.27
C THR A 435 -19.39 -4.13 -12.26
N ILE A 436 -19.46 -3.54 -11.07
CA ILE A 436 -18.54 -3.80 -9.96
C ILE A 436 -19.32 -4.56 -8.87
N PRO A 437 -19.06 -5.86 -8.66
CA PRO A 437 -19.72 -6.64 -7.60
C PRO A 437 -19.42 -6.11 -6.19
N LYS A 438 -20.28 -6.44 -5.23
CA LYS A 438 -20.02 -6.23 -3.80
C LYS A 438 -18.75 -6.98 -3.37
N GLY A 439 -17.96 -6.38 -2.48
CA GLY A 439 -16.74 -6.99 -1.94
C GLY A 439 -15.56 -6.96 -2.91
N THR A 440 -15.65 -6.16 -3.97
CA THR A 440 -14.55 -5.95 -4.92
C THR A 440 -13.52 -5.01 -4.31
N VAL A 441 -12.24 -5.39 -4.36
CA VAL A 441 -11.13 -4.54 -3.91
C VAL A 441 -10.86 -3.48 -4.98
N ILE A 442 -10.75 -2.23 -4.57
CA ILE A 442 -10.51 -1.09 -5.45
C ILE A 442 -9.15 -0.48 -5.10
N ILE A 443 -8.28 -0.37 -6.10
CA ILE A 443 -6.95 0.24 -5.97
C ILE A 443 -6.91 1.53 -6.79
N PRO A 444 -6.99 2.71 -6.14
CA PRO A 444 -6.72 3.98 -6.78
C PRO A 444 -5.22 4.12 -7.04
N ASN A 445 -4.80 4.10 -8.29
CA ASN A 445 -3.41 4.31 -8.67
C ASN A 445 -3.11 5.81 -8.76
N LEU A 446 -2.84 6.42 -7.60
CA LEU A 446 -2.54 7.85 -7.50
C LEU A 446 -1.24 8.21 -8.22
N TRP A 447 -0.28 7.30 -8.32
CA TRP A 447 0.94 7.50 -9.10
C TRP A 447 0.62 7.73 -10.58
N SER A 448 -0.29 6.96 -11.16
CA SER A 448 -0.74 7.15 -12.54
C SER A 448 -1.44 8.51 -12.72
N VAL A 449 -2.33 8.89 -11.79
CA VAL A 449 -3.03 10.19 -11.85
C VAL A 449 -2.07 11.38 -11.83
N HIS A 450 -1.05 11.33 -10.97
CA HIS A 450 -0.06 12.40 -10.85
C HIS A 450 0.98 12.39 -11.98
N ARG A 451 0.99 11.37 -12.83
CA ARG A 451 1.87 11.24 -14.00
C ARG A 451 1.15 11.15 -15.33
N ASP A 452 -0.16 11.42 -15.34
CA ASP A 452 -0.97 11.39 -16.54
C ASP A 452 -0.54 12.56 -17.47
N PRO A 453 0.01 12.27 -18.67
CA PRO A 453 0.44 13.32 -19.60
C PRO A 453 -0.73 14.14 -20.16
N ALA A 454 -1.99 13.69 -20.02
CA ALA A 454 -3.17 14.49 -20.36
C ALA A 454 -3.47 15.58 -19.31
N ILE A 455 -2.93 15.45 -18.10
CA ILE A 455 -3.14 16.37 -16.97
C ILE A 455 -1.87 17.18 -16.67
N TRP A 456 -0.71 16.54 -16.75
CA TRP A 456 0.57 17.10 -16.34
C TRP A 456 1.53 17.18 -17.53
N GLU A 457 1.86 18.40 -17.93
CA GLU A 457 2.91 18.62 -18.94
C GLU A 457 4.26 18.13 -18.40
N LYS A 458 4.95 17.31 -19.21
CA LYS A 458 6.22 16.64 -18.87
C LYS A 458 6.15 16.04 -17.45
N PRO A 459 5.32 14.99 -17.27
CA PRO A 459 4.94 14.50 -15.94
C PRO A 459 6.11 13.98 -15.12
N ASP A 460 7.20 13.57 -15.77
CA ASP A 460 8.38 13.02 -15.10
C ASP A 460 9.44 14.07 -14.73
N ASP A 461 9.31 15.30 -15.25
CA ASP A 461 10.22 16.39 -14.92
C ASP A 461 9.85 17.03 -13.58
N PHE A 462 10.86 17.37 -12.78
CA PHE A 462 10.71 18.17 -11.56
C PHE A 462 10.62 19.65 -11.92
N ASN A 463 9.42 20.23 -11.78
CA ASN A 463 9.19 21.63 -12.10
C ASN A 463 8.19 22.27 -11.13
N PRO A 464 8.66 22.97 -10.08
CA PRO A 464 7.79 23.70 -9.14
C PRO A 464 6.85 24.71 -9.82
N ASN A 465 7.27 25.33 -10.93
CA ASN A 465 6.48 26.36 -11.61
C ASN A 465 5.13 25.85 -12.13
N ARG A 466 4.93 24.52 -12.22
CA ARG A 466 3.63 23.96 -12.64
C ARG A 466 2.47 24.26 -11.68
N PHE A 467 2.81 24.64 -10.45
CA PHE A 467 1.88 25.01 -9.39
C PHE A 467 1.83 26.53 -9.18
N LEU A 468 2.43 27.33 -10.07
CA LEU A 468 2.42 28.79 -10.01
C LEU A 468 1.65 29.36 -11.19
N ASP A 469 0.82 30.37 -10.96
CA ASP A 469 0.20 31.16 -12.01
C ASP A 469 1.17 32.21 -12.58
N ASP A 470 0.70 32.99 -13.57
CA ASP A 470 1.48 34.06 -14.20
C ASP A 470 1.86 35.19 -13.22
N GLN A 471 1.22 35.25 -12.05
CA GLN A 471 1.51 36.20 -10.97
C GLN A 471 2.42 35.58 -9.88
N GLY A 472 2.87 34.34 -10.07
CA GLY A 472 3.71 33.62 -9.11
C GLY A 472 2.96 33.17 -7.86
N GLN A 473 1.63 33.08 -7.88
CA GLN A 473 0.82 32.57 -6.77
C GLN A 473 0.50 31.09 -6.93
N VAL A 474 0.29 30.40 -5.82
CA VAL A 474 0.04 28.94 -5.83
C VAL A 474 -1.33 28.61 -6.43
N MET A 475 -1.33 27.80 -7.47
CA MET A 475 -2.53 27.23 -8.09
C MET A 475 -2.79 25.82 -7.57
N LYS A 476 -3.96 25.62 -6.95
CA LYS A 476 -4.44 24.28 -6.55
C LYS A 476 -5.19 23.61 -7.70
N LYS A 477 -4.62 22.53 -8.23
CA LYS A 477 -5.27 21.70 -9.26
C LYS A 477 -6.17 20.66 -8.59
N GLU A 478 -7.38 20.46 -9.10
CA GLU A 478 -8.30 19.42 -8.57
C GLU A 478 -7.71 18.01 -8.68
N THR A 479 -6.83 17.81 -9.67
CA THR A 479 -6.12 16.56 -9.95
C THR A 479 -4.92 16.32 -9.04
N PHE A 480 -4.54 17.29 -8.21
CA PHE A 480 -3.50 17.15 -7.20
C PHE A 480 -4.08 16.54 -5.93
N ILE A 481 -3.91 15.23 -5.78
CA ILE A 481 -4.54 14.41 -4.74
C ILE A 481 -3.52 13.54 -3.97
N PRO A 482 -2.41 14.10 -3.44
CA PRO A 482 -1.36 13.33 -2.79
C PRO A 482 -1.84 12.58 -1.52
N PHE A 483 -2.92 13.07 -0.91
CA PHE A 483 -3.55 12.48 0.27
C PHE A 483 -4.83 11.67 -0.04
N GLY A 484 -5.08 11.38 -1.31
CA GLY A 484 -6.33 10.79 -1.79
C GLY A 484 -7.52 11.76 -1.72
N ILE A 485 -8.70 11.25 -2.07
CA ILE A 485 -9.97 12.00 -2.09
C ILE A 485 -11.12 11.17 -1.54
N GLY A 486 -12.25 11.81 -1.24
CA GLY A 486 -13.43 11.14 -0.71
C GLY A 486 -13.43 10.98 0.81
N GLN A 487 -14.30 10.12 1.34
CA GLN A 487 -14.55 10.01 2.78
C GLN A 487 -13.40 9.38 3.56
N LEU A 488 -12.60 8.53 2.92
CA LEU A 488 -11.46 7.84 3.54
C LEU A 488 -10.12 8.52 3.27
N ASN A 489 -10.10 9.70 2.67
CA ASN A 489 -8.85 10.41 2.42
C ASN A 489 -8.07 10.66 3.72
N VAL A 490 -6.77 10.91 3.57
CA VAL A 490 -5.86 11.01 4.71
C VAL A 490 -5.81 12.46 5.21
N TYR A 491 -6.96 13.01 5.64
CA TYR A 491 -7.05 14.39 6.17
C TYR A 491 -6.08 14.64 7.34
N PHE A 492 -5.70 13.61 8.09
CA PHE A 492 -4.72 13.73 9.17
C PHE A 492 -3.36 14.26 8.68
N LEU A 493 -2.96 13.96 7.44
CA LEU A 493 -1.67 14.41 6.88
C LEU A 493 -1.68 15.86 6.39
N HIS A 494 -2.84 16.41 6.03
CA HIS A 494 -2.95 17.79 5.52
C HIS A 494 -2.65 18.85 6.60
N GLY A 495 -2.60 18.46 7.88
CA GLY A 495 -2.21 19.32 8.99
C GLY A 495 -0.85 18.97 9.63
N ILE A 496 -0.17 17.93 9.13
CA ILE A 496 1.16 17.47 9.60
C ILE A 496 2.26 17.87 8.62
N ILE A 497 1.97 17.81 7.31
CA ILE A 497 2.84 18.22 6.20
C ILE A 497 2.41 19.60 5.72
#